data_AF-A0A430AKQ8-F1
#
_entry.id   AF-A0A430AKQ8-F1
#
_cell.length_a   1.000
_cell.length_b   1.000
_cell.length_c   1.000
_cell.angle_alpha   90.00
_cell.angle_beta   90.00
_cell.angle_gamma   90.00
#
_symmetry.space_group_name_H-M   'P 1'
#
loop_
_entity.id
_entity.type
_entity.pdbx_description
1 polymer ?
#
loop_
_entity_poly.entity_id
_entity_poly.type
_entity_poly.pdbx_seq_one_letter_code
_entity_poly.pdbx_strand_id
1 'polypeptide(L)'
;MTIKFTEDSFSDKTNSAIKNTVLSADSMELRFKVNQLIAERRRTTDGREFTQSTLAELTGIRKGDISKYCNNKFRPTINLSHLFAMMIALRVSDISEILEVRLPSEEKTKFIKQSAEWKQEGTMPSELNRLLKQNIKLITEENRERQQR
;
A
#
# COMPACT_ATOMS: atom_id res chain seq x y z
N MET A 1 9.22 -5.63 6.41
CA MET A 1 10.02 -5.79 5.18
C MET A 1 10.02 -4.43 4.50
N THR A 2 11.17 -3.76 4.43
CA THR A 2 11.27 -2.49 3.71
C THR A 2 11.05 -2.73 2.23
N ILE A 3 10.05 -2.07 1.65
CA ILE A 3 9.83 -2.11 0.21
C ILE A 3 10.54 -0.87 -0.36
N LYS A 4 11.58 -1.10 -1.15
CA LYS A 4 12.08 -0.06 -2.04
C LYS A 4 11.31 -0.20 -3.34
N PHE A 5 10.59 0.85 -3.73
CA PHE A 5 9.94 0.85 -5.03
C PHE A 5 11.01 1.02 -6.11
N THR A 6 10.98 0.12 -7.07
CA THR A 6 11.74 0.17 -8.31
C THR A 6 10.76 0.22 -9.48
N GLU A 7 11.22 0.52 -10.69
CA GLU A 7 10.37 0.46 -11.89
C GLU A 7 9.63 -0.89 -12.02
N ASP A 8 10.32 -2.00 -11.73
CA ASP A 8 9.77 -3.36 -11.77
C ASP A 8 8.69 -3.63 -10.71
N SER A 9 8.56 -2.73 -9.73
CA SER A 9 7.50 -2.82 -8.73
C SER A 9 6.14 -2.57 -9.37
N PHE A 10 6.04 -1.72 -10.38
CA PHE A 10 4.77 -1.29 -10.94
C PHE A 10 4.26 -2.26 -12.02
N SER A 11 2.94 -2.22 -12.26
CA SER A 11 2.37 -2.89 -13.42
C SER A 11 2.62 -2.07 -14.68
N ASP A 12 2.62 -2.72 -15.85
CA ASP A 12 2.72 -2.03 -17.14
C ASP A 12 1.55 -1.05 -17.38
N LYS A 13 0.44 -1.24 -16.66
CA LYS A 13 -0.75 -0.39 -16.74
C LYS A 13 -0.68 0.83 -15.81
N THR A 14 0.33 0.91 -14.93
CA THR A 14 0.48 2.03 -14.00
C THR A 14 0.95 3.27 -14.77
N ASN A 15 0.21 4.38 -14.62
CA ASN A 15 0.53 5.67 -15.27
C ASN A 15 1.92 6.19 -14.83
N SER A 16 2.68 6.76 -15.75
CA SER A 16 4.04 7.26 -15.49
C SER A 16 4.10 8.34 -14.42
N ALA A 17 3.08 9.20 -14.28
CA ALA A 17 3.01 10.18 -13.19
C ALA A 17 2.89 9.51 -11.81
N ILE A 18 2.18 8.38 -11.71
CA ILE A 18 2.11 7.60 -10.46
C ILE A 18 3.48 7.01 -10.15
N LYS A 19 4.14 6.39 -11.15
CA LYS A 19 5.49 5.83 -11.00
C LYS A 19 6.49 6.91 -10.54
N ASN A 20 6.54 8.03 -11.26
CA ASN A 20 7.41 9.16 -10.93
C ASN A 20 7.16 9.68 -9.51
N THR A 21 5.90 9.79 -9.09
CA THR A 21 5.55 10.23 -7.73
C THR A 21 6.06 9.25 -6.67
N VAL A 22 5.79 7.95 -6.84
CA VAL A 22 6.19 6.95 -5.84
C VAL A 22 7.71 6.75 -5.81
N LEU A 23 8.37 6.79 -6.97
CA LEU A 23 9.84 6.68 -7.08
C LEU A 23 10.57 7.93 -6.58
N SER A 24 9.90 9.07 -6.47
CA SER A 24 10.50 10.28 -5.89
C SER A 24 10.70 10.19 -4.37
N ALA A 25 10.05 9.21 -3.71
CA ALA A 25 10.27 8.90 -2.31
C ALA A 25 11.37 7.84 -2.15
N ASP A 26 12.29 8.05 -1.20
CA ASP A 26 13.46 7.16 -0.99
C ASP A 26 13.08 5.70 -0.69
N SER A 27 12.17 5.49 0.26
CA SER A 27 11.63 4.16 0.58
C SER A 27 10.39 4.26 1.45
N MET A 28 9.48 3.30 1.33
CA MET A 28 8.37 3.14 2.26
C MET A 28 8.25 1.67 2.64
N GLU A 29 8.16 1.38 3.93
CA GLU A 29 7.90 0.03 4.39
C GLU A 29 6.39 -0.21 4.46
N LEU A 30 5.91 -1.20 3.71
CA LEU A 30 4.56 -1.74 3.87
C LEU A 30 4.65 -3.01 4.72
N ARG A 31 3.87 -3.06 5.80
CA ARG A 31 3.82 -4.20 6.71
C ARG A 31 2.39 -4.66 6.92
N PHE A 32 2.11 -5.88 6.49
CA PHE A 32 0.93 -6.61 6.89
C PHE A 32 1.16 -7.31 8.23
N LYS A 33 0.13 -7.29 9.06
CA LYS A 33 0.08 -7.90 10.40
C LYS A 33 -0.83 -9.13 10.43
N VAL A 34 -1.29 -9.60 9.27
CA VAL A 34 -2.24 -10.72 9.15
C VAL A 34 -1.74 -11.98 9.85
N ASN A 35 -0.45 -12.33 9.73
CA ASN A 35 0.09 -13.51 10.40
C ASN A 35 0.05 -13.39 11.93
N GLN A 36 0.28 -12.19 12.46
CA GLN A 36 0.18 -11.91 13.90
C GLN A 36 -1.29 -12.04 14.35
N LEU A 37 -2.23 -11.43 13.61
CA LEU A 37 -3.65 -11.51 13.91
C LEU A 37 -4.16 -12.96 13.91
N ILE A 38 -3.72 -13.79 12.95
CA ILE A 38 -4.06 -15.23 12.93
C ILE A 38 -3.61 -15.91 14.22
N ALA A 39 -2.35 -15.69 14.65
CA ALA A 39 -1.81 -16.28 15.87
C ALA A 39 -2.58 -15.83 17.13
N GLU A 40 -3.07 -14.59 17.16
CA GLU A 40 -3.89 -14.06 18.24
C GLU A 40 -5.30 -14.67 18.29
N ARG A 41 -5.86 -15.09 17.15
CA ARG A 41 -7.22 -15.67 17.08
C ARG A 41 -7.31 -17.16 17.44
N ARG A 42 -6.18 -17.82 17.75
CA ARG A 42 -6.02 -19.16 18.36
C ARG A 42 -6.89 -20.30 17.81
N ARG A 43 -8.21 -20.29 18.04
CA ARG A 43 -9.14 -21.39 17.70
C ARG A 43 -10.48 -20.90 17.17
N THR A 44 -11.10 -21.73 16.35
CA THR A 44 -12.50 -21.63 15.93
C THR A 44 -13.46 -22.21 16.97
N THR A 45 -14.75 -21.92 16.84
CA THR A 45 -15.79 -22.40 17.76
C THR A 45 -15.90 -23.92 17.80
N ASP A 46 -15.59 -24.62 16.70
CA ASP A 46 -15.55 -26.08 16.62
C ASP A 46 -14.23 -26.70 17.12
N GLY A 47 -13.34 -25.89 17.71
CA GLY A 47 -12.11 -26.35 18.36
C GLY A 47 -10.88 -26.47 17.45
N ARG A 48 -11.01 -26.22 16.14
CA ARG A 48 -9.86 -26.22 15.21
C ARG A 48 -8.92 -25.04 15.47
N GLU A 49 -7.65 -25.19 15.13
CA GLU A 49 -6.70 -24.08 15.18
C GLU A 49 -7.02 -23.04 14.09
N PHE A 50 -6.90 -21.75 14.45
CA PHE A 50 -7.08 -20.68 13.49
C PHE A 50 -5.78 -20.50 12.70
N THR A 51 -5.78 -20.96 11.45
CA THR A 51 -4.60 -20.95 10.57
C THR A 51 -4.82 -20.08 9.32
N GLN A 52 -3.79 -19.92 8.48
CA GLN A 52 -3.93 -19.30 7.15
C GLN A 52 -4.95 -20.03 6.27
N SER A 53 -5.07 -21.36 6.38
CA SER A 53 -6.09 -22.12 5.65
C SER A 53 -7.49 -21.78 6.15
N THR A 54 -7.66 -21.66 7.45
CA THR A 54 -8.93 -21.27 8.08
C THR A 54 -9.35 -19.86 7.61
N LEU A 55 -8.42 -18.91 7.57
CA LEU A 55 -8.69 -17.56 7.08
C LEU A 55 -9.06 -17.56 5.58
N ALA A 56 -8.37 -18.34 4.76
CA ALA A 56 -8.69 -18.49 3.34
C ALA A 56 -10.11 -19.05 3.12
N GLU A 57 -10.48 -20.08 3.87
CA GLU A 57 -11.83 -20.67 3.84
C GLU A 57 -12.90 -19.66 4.28
N LEU A 58 -12.63 -18.89 5.33
CA LEU A 58 -13.57 -17.91 5.87
C LEU A 58 -13.77 -16.68 4.96
N THR A 59 -12.72 -16.26 4.26
CA THR A 59 -12.73 -15.05 3.42
C THR A 59 -13.01 -15.33 1.95
N GLY A 60 -12.88 -16.58 1.51
CA GLY A 60 -12.89 -16.96 0.09
C GLY A 60 -11.63 -16.51 -0.68
N ILE A 61 -10.65 -15.91 -0.01
CA ILE A 61 -9.39 -15.50 -0.64
C ILE A 61 -8.53 -16.75 -0.89
N ARG A 62 -7.89 -16.82 -2.05
CA ARG A 62 -6.99 -17.95 -2.38
C ARG A 62 -5.90 -18.09 -1.33
N LYS A 63 -5.60 -19.32 -0.90
CA LYS A 63 -4.54 -19.62 0.09
C LYS A 63 -3.20 -18.98 -0.26
N GLY A 64 -2.84 -18.97 -1.55
CA GLY A 64 -1.61 -18.32 -2.04
C GLY A 64 -1.58 -16.80 -1.80
N ASP A 65 -2.73 -16.12 -1.87
CA ASP A 65 -2.81 -14.67 -1.60
C ASP A 65 -2.83 -14.39 -0.09
N ILE A 66 -3.50 -15.20 0.73
CA ILE A 66 -3.36 -15.13 2.21
C ILE A 66 -1.90 -15.32 2.63
N SER A 67 -1.19 -16.29 2.03
CA SER A 67 0.23 -16.50 2.30
C SER A 67 1.08 -15.28 1.95
N LYS A 68 0.78 -14.58 0.84
CA LYS A 68 1.44 -13.31 0.53
C LYS A 68 1.16 -12.28 1.65
N TYR A 69 -0.09 -12.18 2.15
CA TYR A 69 -0.51 -11.27 3.23
C TYR A 69 0.27 -11.54 4.52
N CYS A 70 0.47 -12.80 4.84
CA CYS A 70 1.25 -13.20 6.01
C CYS A 70 2.75 -12.93 5.87
N ASN A 71 3.30 -13.06 4.66
CA ASN A 71 4.74 -13.01 4.39
C ASN A 71 5.23 -11.66 3.84
N ASN A 72 4.37 -10.64 3.74
CA ASN A 72 4.69 -9.34 3.15
C ASN A 72 5.20 -9.42 1.69
N LYS A 73 4.77 -10.44 0.93
CA LYS A 73 5.19 -10.67 -0.46
C LYS A 73 4.19 -10.07 -1.44
N PHE A 74 4.14 -8.74 -1.56
CA PHE A 74 3.28 -8.06 -2.53
C PHE A 74 4.02 -7.14 -3.47
N ARG A 75 3.44 -7.00 -4.66
CA ARG A 75 3.63 -5.84 -5.53
C ARG A 75 2.89 -4.63 -4.91
N PRO A 76 3.19 -3.37 -5.27
CA PRO A 76 2.53 -2.14 -4.81
C PRO A 76 1.00 -2.05 -4.98
N THR A 77 0.32 -3.13 -5.36
CA THR A 77 -1.14 -3.16 -5.51
C THR A 77 -1.74 -4.04 -4.43
N ILE A 78 -2.65 -3.46 -3.66
CA ILE A 78 -3.44 -4.15 -2.63
C ILE A 78 -4.89 -4.21 -3.11
N ASN A 79 -5.50 -5.39 -3.05
CA ASN A 79 -6.93 -5.54 -3.30
C ASN A 79 -7.73 -5.14 -2.04
N LEU A 80 -8.50 -4.06 -2.13
CA LEU A 80 -9.33 -3.57 -1.03
C LEU A 80 -10.43 -4.56 -0.62
N SER A 81 -10.99 -5.33 -1.56
CA SER A 81 -12.00 -6.35 -1.24
C SER A 81 -11.40 -7.46 -0.37
N HIS A 82 -10.15 -7.86 -0.65
CA HIS A 82 -9.43 -8.80 0.22
C HIS A 82 -9.19 -8.20 1.60
N LEU A 83 -8.84 -6.92 1.66
CA LEU A 83 -8.60 -6.23 2.92
C LEU A 83 -9.87 -6.20 3.79
N PHE A 84 -11.01 -5.80 3.23
CA PHE A 84 -12.29 -5.80 3.93
C PHE A 84 -12.74 -7.20 4.36
N ALA A 85 -12.57 -8.21 3.50
CA ALA A 85 -12.88 -9.59 3.86
C ALA A 85 -12.04 -10.06 5.05
N MET A 86 -10.74 -9.76 5.07
CA MET A 86 -9.87 -10.05 6.21
C MET A 86 -10.27 -9.24 7.45
N MET A 87 -10.66 -7.96 7.31
CA MET A 87 -11.12 -7.15 8.44
C MET A 87 -12.34 -7.76 9.13
N ILE A 88 -13.34 -8.14 8.32
CA ILE A 88 -14.54 -8.80 8.80
C ILE A 88 -14.18 -10.13 9.45
N ALA A 89 -13.41 -10.98 8.78
CA ALA A 89 -13.04 -12.32 9.27
C ALA A 89 -12.24 -12.28 10.57
N LEU A 90 -11.33 -11.31 10.73
CA LEU A 90 -10.45 -11.18 11.90
C LEU A 90 -11.04 -10.28 13.00
N ARG A 91 -12.24 -9.72 12.78
CA ARG A 91 -12.94 -8.80 13.69
C ARG A 91 -12.05 -7.62 14.10
N VAL A 92 -11.46 -6.97 13.11
CA VAL A 92 -10.69 -5.74 13.29
C VAL A 92 -11.47 -4.56 12.76
N SER A 93 -11.49 -3.48 13.54
CA SER A 93 -12.25 -2.27 13.21
C SER A 93 -11.38 -1.22 12.52
N ASP A 94 -10.07 -1.24 12.78
CA ASP A 94 -9.12 -0.32 12.18
C ASP A 94 -8.22 -1.06 11.18
N ILE A 95 -8.12 -0.51 9.97
CA ILE A 95 -7.23 -0.98 8.91
C ILE A 95 -5.76 -1.03 9.37
N SER A 96 -5.37 -0.16 10.32
CA SER A 96 -4.02 -0.09 10.89
C SER A 96 -3.63 -1.35 11.67
N GLU A 97 -4.62 -2.13 12.12
CA GLU A 97 -4.44 -3.44 12.75
C GLU A 97 -4.02 -4.50 11.72
N ILE A 98 -4.42 -4.36 10.46
CA ILE A 98 -4.02 -5.27 9.36
C ILE A 98 -2.78 -4.77 8.63
N LEU A 99 -2.70 -3.48 8.35
CA LEU A 99 -1.77 -2.88 7.41
C LEU A 99 -1.14 -1.63 7.99
N GLU A 100 0.17 -1.52 7.87
CA GLU A 100 0.92 -0.36 8.31
C GLU A 100 1.85 0.13 7.20
N VAL A 101 1.87 1.44 6.96
CA VAL A 101 2.83 2.10 6.08
C VAL A 101 3.79 2.90 6.96
N ARG A 102 5.09 2.64 6.84
CA ARG A 102 6.14 3.34 7.57
C ARG A 102 7.06 4.06 6.62
N LEU A 103 7.25 5.35 6.86
CA LEU A 103 8.32 6.12 6.24
C LEU A 103 9.58 6.05 7.11
N PRO A 104 10.78 6.14 6.51
CA PRO A 104 12.00 6.45 7.24
C PRO A 104 11.83 7.68 8.13
N SER A 105 12.50 7.72 9.28
CA SER A 105 12.31 8.78 10.28
C SER A 105 12.52 10.19 9.73
N GLU A 106 13.50 10.36 8.84
CA GLU A 106 13.80 11.63 8.17
C GLU A 106 12.65 12.08 7.26
N GLU A 107 12.22 11.20 6.35
CA GLU A 107 11.08 11.45 5.44
C GLU A 107 9.77 11.68 6.21
N LYS A 108 9.51 10.91 7.27
CA LYS A 108 8.35 11.12 8.14
C LYS A 108 8.34 12.53 8.73
N THR A 109 9.49 12.99 9.22
CA THR A 109 9.63 14.33 9.82
C THR A 109 9.44 15.42 8.78
N LYS A 110 10.05 15.25 7.60
CA LYS A 110 9.88 16.15 6.44
C LYS A 110 8.41 16.27 6.05
N PHE A 111 7.70 15.15 5.92
CA PHE A 111 6.29 15.12 5.53
C PHE A 111 5.38 15.78 6.58
N ILE A 112 5.60 15.50 7.86
CA ILE A 112 4.84 16.12 8.95
C ILE A 112 5.02 17.64 8.93
N LYS A 113 6.28 18.11 8.82
CA LYS A 113 6.60 19.54 8.77
C LYS A 113 5.97 20.21 7.56
N GLN A 114 6.21 19.70 6.35
CA GLN A 114 5.67 20.27 5.11
C GLN A 114 4.14 20.25 5.08
N SER A 115 3.50 19.22 5.62
CA SER A 115 2.04 19.15 5.71
C SER A 115 1.48 20.22 6.66
N ALA A 116 2.15 20.46 7.80
CA ALA A 116 1.75 21.50 8.75
C ALA A 116 1.92 22.90 8.14
N GLU A 117 3.10 23.18 7.57
CA GLU A 117 3.40 24.45 6.90
C GLU A 117 2.41 24.72 5.75
N TRP A 118 2.12 23.73 4.91
CA TRP A 118 1.18 23.93 3.81
C TRP A 118 -0.26 24.21 4.30
N LYS A 119 -0.72 23.52 5.36
CA LYS A 119 -2.04 23.81 5.95
C LYS A 119 -2.13 25.22 6.52
N GLN A 120 -1.03 25.74 7.04
CA GLN A 120 -0.95 27.06 7.64
C GLN A 120 -0.82 28.17 6.59
N GLU A 121 0.14 28.02 5.68
CA GLU A 121 0.54 29.06 4.72
C GLU A 121 -0.30 29.01 3.43
N GLY A 122 -1.04 27.92 3.19
CA GLY A 122 -1.84 27.72 1.98
C GLY A 122 -1.02 27.52 0.70
N THR A 123 0.31 27.49 0.80
CA THR A 123 1.22 27.38 -0.34
C THR A 123 1.88 26.00 -0.40
N MET A 124 1.85 25.39 -1.58
CA MET A 124 2.41 24.07 -1.82
C MET A 124 3.94 24.09 -1.73
N PRO A 125 4.58 23.10 -1.09
CA PRO A 125 6.03 22.92 -1.11
C PRO A 125 6.61 22.96 -2.53
N SER A 126 7.74 23.66 -2.70
CA SER A 126 8.38 23.86 -4.01
C SER A 126 8.73 22.55 -4.73
N GLU A 127 9.12 21.53 -3.97
CA GLU A 127 9.39 20.18 -4.44
C GLU A 127 8.15 19.54 -5.09
N LEU A 128 6.98 19.65 -4.47
CA LEU A 128 5.71 19.14 -5.01
C LEU A 128 5.28 19.92 -6.26
N ASN A 129 5.53 21.23 -6.31
CA ASN A 129 5.26 22.03 -7.51
C ASN A 129 6.15 21.60 -8.70
N ARG A 130 7.42 21.28 -8.44
CA ARG A 130 8.32 20.72 -9.46
C ARG A 130 7.80 19.36 -9.95
N LEU A 131 7.42 18.48 -9.02
CA LEU A 131 6.85 17.17 -9.34
C LEU A 131 5.56 17.28 -10.16
N LEU A 132 4.67 18.21 -9.80
CA LEU A 132 3.44 18.49 -10.55
C LEU A 132 3.74 18.87 -12.01
N LYS A 133 4.68 19.80 -12.24
CA LYS A 133 5.08 20.22 -13.59
C LYS A 133 5.63 19.06 -14.41
N GLN A 134 6.40 18.16 -13.81
CA GLN A 134 6.91 16.95 -14.46
C GLN A 134 5.76 16.00 -14.81
N ASN A 135 4.86 15.73 -13.87
CA ASN A 135 3.74 14.82 -14.06
C ASN A 135 2.75 15.31 -15.14
N ILE A 136 2.50 16.62 -15.25
CA ILE A 136 1.66 17.18 -16.33
C ILE A 136 2.26 16.87 -17.72
N LYS A 137 3.59 16.98 -17.86
CA LYS A 137 4.27 16.64 -19.13
C LYS A 137 4.10 15.15 -19.46
N LEU A 138 4.39 14.27 -18.49
CA LEU A 138 4.24 12.82 -18.65
C LEU A 138 2.82 12.42 -19.07
N ILE A 139 1.80 12.96 -18.39
CA ILE A 139 0.40 12.66 -18.72
C ILE A 139 0.04 13.16 -20.12
N THR A 140 0.53 14.34 -20.51
CA THR A 140 0.26 14.91 -21.84
C THR A 140 0.89 14.07 -22.94
N GLU A 141 2.12 13.60 -22.74
CA GLU A 141 2.83 12.72 -23.67
C GLU A 141 2.13 11.37 -23.82
N GLU A 142 1.80 10.70 -22.70
CA GLU A 142 1.07 9.42 -22.73
C GLU A 142 -0.28 9.51 -23.44
N ASN A 143 -1.03 10.60 -23.22
CA ASN A 143 -2.32 10.79 -23.86
C ASN A 143 -2.20 10.98 -25.37
N ARG A 144 -1.15 11.66 -25.85
CA ARG A 144 -0.87 11.80 -27.28
C ARG A 144 -0.55 10.46 -27.93
N GLU A 145 0.28 9.63 -27.29
CA GLU A 145 0.63 8.31 -27.79
C GLU A 145 -0.58 7.37 -27.88
N ARG A 146 -1.52 7.48 -26.94
CA ARG A 146 -2.77 6.69 -26.94
C ARG A 146 -3.75 7.11 -28.04
N GLN A 147 -3.73 8.36 -28.49
CA GLN A 147 -4.58 8.87 -29.58
C GLN A 147 -4.04 8.50 -30.98
N GLN A 148 -2.80 8.04 -31.06
CA GLN A 148 -2.14 7.63 -32.32
C GLN A 148 -2.16 6.12 -32.56
N ARG A 149 -2.74 5.34 -31.64
CA ARG A 149 -2.91 3.88 -31.71
C ARG A 149 -4.37 3.54 -31.93
#